data_AF-D6PAZ2-F1
#
_entry.id   AF-D6PAZ2-F1
#
_cell.length_a   1.000
_cell.length_b   1.000
_cell.length_c   1.000
_cell.angle_alpha   90.00
_cell.angle_beta   90.00
_cell.angle_gamma   90.00
#
_symmetry.space_group_name_H-M   'P 1'
#
loop_
_entity.id
_entity.type
_entity.pdbx_description
1 polymer ?
#
loop_
_entity_poly.entity_id
_entity_poly.type
_entity_poly.pdbx_seq_one_letter_code
_entity_poly.pdbx_strand_id
1 'polypeptide(L)'
;MVVVSGSNSRALALDLAEELGWEHHSLEARRFPDSEGYIRIPEESIEAVRKEPVVLVSNTFPDAGIVETLLLLEALRDVREGRTENLKEIGPQSMDKWAEE
;
A
#
# COMPACT_ATOMS: atom_id res chain seq x y z
N MET A 1 7.29 -2.47 -12.43
CA MET A 1 6.16 -1.52 -12.51
C MET A 1 5.00 -2.21 -11.83
N VAL A 2 4.23 -1.47 -11.03
CA VAL A 2 3.25 -2.10 -10.14
C VAL A 2 1.93 -1.34 -10.17
N VAL A 3 0.84 -2.10 -10.20
CA VAL A 3 -0.51 -1.61 -9.95
C VAL A 3 -0.87 -1.97 -8.51
N VAL A 4 -1.30 -0.98 -7.74
CA VAL A 4 -1.71 -1.14 -6.35
C VAL A 4 -3.17 -0.77 -6.17
N SER A 5 -3.83 -1.42 -5.21
CA SER A 5 -5.23 -1.15 -4.87
C SER A 5 -5.48 -1.21 -3.37
N GLY A 6 -6.40 -0.37 -2.89
CA GLY A 6 -6.93 -0.40 -1.54
C GLY A 6 -7.99 -1.48 -1.33
N SER A 7 -8.92 -1.23 -0.39
CA SER A 7 -10.04 -2.14 -0.11
C SER A 7 -11.08 -2.18 -1.23
N ASN A 8 -11.18 -1.08 -1.98
CA ASN A 8 -12.14 -0.89 -3.05
C ASN A 8 -11.38 -0.84 -4.39
N SER A 9 -11.91 -1.51 -5.42
CA SER A 9 -11.37 -1.56 -6.79
C SER A 9 -10.27 -2.60 -7.09
N ARG A 10 -10.13 -3.63 -6.25
CA ARG A 10 -9.18 -4.74 -6.50
C ARG A 10 -9.37 -5.44 -7.84
N ALA A 11 -10.60 -5.74 -8.24
CA ALA A 11 -10.88 -6.43 -9.50
C ALA A 11 -10.39 -5.61 -10.71
N LEU A 12 -10.76 -4.34 -10.77
CA LEU A 12 -10.29 -3.43 -11.82
C LEU A 12 -8.76 -3.27 -11.82
N ALA A 13 -8.13 -3.28 -10.65
CA ALA A 13 -6.68 -3.19 -10.53
C ALA A 13 -5.97 -4.44 -11.05
N LEU A 14 -6.55 -5.62 -10.83
CA LEU A 14 -6.04 -6.88 -11.38
C LEU A 14 -6.16 -6.89 -12.90
N ASP A 15 -7.33 -6.54 -13.43
CA ASP A 15 -7.57 -6.48 -14.88
C ASP A 15 -6.60 -5.48 -15.55
N LEU A 16 -6.40 -4.31 -14.93
CA LEU A 16 -5.45 -3.32 -15.43
C LEU A 16 -4.00 -3.84 -15.40
N ALA A 17 -3.60 -4.54 -14.33
CA ALA A 17 -2.26 -5.11 -14.22
C ALA A 17 -2.02 -6.18 -15.30
N GLU A 18 -3.01 -7.03 -15.55
CA GLU A 18 -2.96 -8.06 -16.60
C GLU A 18 -2.80 -7.44 -17.98
N GLU A 19 -3.62 -6.44 -18.33
CA GLU A 19 -3.55 -5.74 -19.62
C GLU A 19 -2.22 -5.00 -19.83
N LEU A 20 -1.60 -4.50 -18.77
CA LEU A 20 -0.29 -3.83 -18.82
C LEU A 20 0.89 -4.80 -18.75
N GLY A 21 0.67 -6.07 -18.38
CA GLY A 21 1.72 -7.02 -18.04
C GLY A 21 2.53 -6.61 -16.81
N TRP A 22 1.89 -5.96 -15.83
CA TRP A 22 2.51 -5.46 -14.60
C TRP A 22 2.14 -6.34 -13.38
N GLU A 23 2.89 -6.19 -12.30
CA GLU A 23 2.56 -6.84 -11.03
C GLU A 23 1.38 -6.14 -10.35
N HIS A 24 0.50 -6.89 -9.69
CA HIS A 24 -0.53 -6.36 -8.81
C HIS A 24 -0.17 -6.60 -7.35
N HIS A 25 -0.24 -5.57 -6.53
CA HIS A 25 -0.08 -5.66 -5.08
C HIS A 25 -1.30 -5.08 -4.36
N SER A 26 -1.91 -5.89 -3.49
CA SER A 26 -3.03 -5.42 -2.66
C SER A 26 -2.48 -4.76 -1.40
N LEU A 27 -2.87 -3.52 -1.15
CA LEU A 27 -2.52 -2.82 0.08
C LEU A 27 -3.54 -3.16 1.18
N GLU A 28 -3.11 -3.13 2.44
CA GLU A 28 -4.00 -3.37 3.57
C GLU A 28 -4.80 -2.10 3.87
N ALA A 29 -6.13 -2.24 3.89
CA ALA A 29 -7.04 -1.17 4.28
C ALA A 29 -8.13 -1.76 5.20
N ARG A 30 -8.22 -1.27 6.44
CA ARG A 30 -9.24 -1.67 7.43
C ARG A 30 -9.74 -0.46 8.20
N ARG A 31 -10.80 -0.66 8.99
CA ARG A 31 -11.33 0.36 9.90
C ARG A 31 -11.18 -0.06 11.35
N PHE A 32 -10.85 0.91 12.19
CA PHE A 32 -10.90 0.75 13.64
C PHE A 32 -12.35 0.82 14.15
N PRO A 33 -12.62 0.36 15.39
CA PRO A 33 -13.97 0.39 15.97
C PRO A 33 -14.59 1.79 16.09
N ASP A 34 -13.77 2.84 16.12
CA ASP A 34 -14.16 4.26 16.14
C ASP A 34 -14.38 4.85 14.75
N SER A 35 -14.34 4.02 13.70
CA SER A 35 -14.44 4.36 12.27
C SER A 35 -13.21 5.02 11.63
N GLU A 36 -12.09 5.14 12.34
CA GLU A 36 -10.84 5.61 11.74
C GLU A 36 -10.27 4.61 10.73
N GLY A 37 -9.62 5.13 9.69
CA GLY A 37 -8.99 4.33 8.64
C GLY A 37 -7.58 3.88 9.01
N TYR A 38 -7.27 2.61 8.77
CA TYR A 38 -5.93 2.05 8.85
C TYR A 38 -5.47 1.61 7.47
N ILE A 39 -4.33 2.12 7.04
CA ILE A 39 -3.65 1.71 5.80
C ILE A 39 -2.28 1.15 6.14
N ARG A 40 -1.88 0.08 5.45
CA ARG A 40 -0.52 -0.44 5.49
C ARG A 40 -0.07 -0.95 4.12
N ILE A 41 1.18 -0.66 3.79
CA ILE A 41 1.87 -1.28 2.67
C ILE A 41 2.54 -2.56 3.19
N PRO A 42 2.20 -3.74 2.65
CA PRO A 42 2.86 -4.99 3.04
C PRO A 42 4.36 -4.95 2.72
N GLU A 43 5.15 -5.66 3.50
CA GLU A 43 6.61 -5.64 3.41
C GLU A 43 7.12 -6.14 2.05
N GLU A 44 6.49 -7.18 1.52
CA GLU A 44 6.71 -7.72 0.18
C GLU A 44 6.39 -6.72 -0.95
N SER A 45 5.63 -5.67 -0.65
CA SER A 45 5.25 -4.62 -1.60
C SER A 45 6.17 -3.40 -1.56
N ILE A 46 7.04 -3.26 -0.56
CA ILE A 46 7.90 -2.07 -0.38
C ILE A 46 8.80 -1.86 -1.59
N GLU A 47 9.52 -2.91 -2.01
CA GLU A 47 10.43 -2.82 -3.16
C GLU A 47 9.70 -2.57 -4.48
N ALA A 48 8.48 -3.10 -4.63
CA ALA A 48 7.66 -2.83 -5.81
C ALA A 48 7.19 -1.36 -5.85
N VAL A 49 6.76 -0.81 -4.71
CA VAL A 49 6.30 0.58 -4.57
C VAL A 49 7.43 1.60 -4.73
N ARG A 50 8.67 1.25 -4.39
CA ARG A 50 9.85 2.12 -4.61
C ARG A 50 10.23 2.22 -6.09
N LYS A 51 9.85 1.25 -6.94
CA LYS A 51 10.11 1.26 -8.38
C LYS A 51 9.10 2.17 -9.10
N GLU A 52 9.54 2.85 -10.15
CA GLU A 52 8.65 3.65 -11.00
C GLU A 52 8.36 2.97 -12.34
N PRO A 53 7.16 3.15 -12.92
CA PRO A 53 5.94 3.75 -12.35
C PRO A 53 5.16 2.85 -11.36
N VAL A 54 4.40 3.51 -10.47
CA VAL A 54 3.37 2.93 -9.59
C VAL A 54 2.01 3.52 -9.97
N VAL A 55 0.99 2.69 -10.17
CA VAL A 55 -0.39 3.12 -10.45
C VAL A 55 -1.30 2.70 -9.30
N LEU A 56 -1.93 3.66 -8.64
CA LEU A 56 -2.96 3.40 -7.64
C LEU A 56 -4.34 3.38 -8.31
N VAL A 57 -5.07 2.28 -8.13
CA VAL A 57 -6.47 2.15 -8.51
C VAL A 57 -7.33 2.21 -7.24
N SER A 58 -8.15 3.25 -7.14
CA SER A 58 -9.03 3.47 -5.99
C SER A 58 -10.35 4.11 -6.42
N ASN A 59 -11.40 3.91 -5.62
CA ASN A 59 -12.69 4.59 -5.77
C ASN A 59 -12.84 5.69 -4.70
N THR A 60 -13.32 6.86 -5.11
CA THR A 60 -13.57 8.02 -4.23
C THR A 60 -15.02 8.14 -3.79
N PHE A 61 -15.84 7.12 -4.01
CA PHE A 61 -17.20 7.02 -3.47
C PHE A 61 -17.34 5.83 -2.53
N PRO A 62 -17.99 5.97 -1.36
CA PRO A 62 -18.50 7.20 -0.72
C PRO A 62 -17.38 8.02 -0.07
N ASP A 63 -17.68 9.03 0.76
CA ASP A 63 -16.70 9.91 1.44
C ASP A 63 -15.55 9.14 2.11
N ALA A 64 -15.83 7.96 2.68
CA ALA A 64 -14.80 7.11 3.27
C ALA A 64 -13.75 6.62 2.23
N GLY A 65 -14.14 6.44 0.97
CA GLY A 65 -13.23 6.15 -0.14
C GLY A 65 -12.32 7.32 -0.51
N ILE A 66 -12.77 8.57 -0.30
CA ILE A 66 -11.91 9.76 -0.43
C ILE A 66 -10.80 9.69 0.63
N VAL A 67 -11.18 9.51 1.90
CA VAL A 67 -10.22 9.44 3.02
C VAL A 67 -9.25 8.26 2.83
N GLU A 68 -9.76 7.09 2.46
CA GLU A 68 -8.93 5.91 2.17
C GLU A 68 -7.92 6.20 1.05
N THR A 69 -8.35 6.83 -0.03
CA THR A 69 -7.47 7.18 -1.16
C THR A 69 -6.37 8.15 -0.74
N LEU A 70 -6.69 9.16 0.07
CA LEU A 70 -5.70 10.11 0.60
C LEU A 70 -4.65 9.40 1.46
N LEU A 71 -5.08 8.53 2.38
CA LEU A 71 -4.18 7.77 3.24
C LEU A 71 -3.30 6.79 2.44
N LEU A 72 -3.84 6.15 1.40
CA LEU A 72 -3.07 5.29 0.49
C LEU A 72 -1.99 6.09 -0.26
N LEU A 73 -2.34 7.26 -0.78
CA LEU A 73 -1.38 8.14 -1.48
C LEU A 73 -0.27 8.62 -0.54
N GLU A 74 -0.62 8.97 0.70
CA GLU A 74 0.36 9.35 1.73
C GLU A 74 1.30 8.18 2.07
N ALA A 75 0.76 6.99 2.33
CA ALA A 75 1.56 5.80 2.63
C ALA A 75 2.53 5.45 1.47
N LEU A 76 2.06 5.52 0.22
CA LEU A 76 2.90 5.29 -0.96
C LEU A 76 4.02 6.32 -1.07
N ARG A 77 3.71 7.59 -0.77
CA ARG A 77 4.70 8.67 -0.75
C ARG A 77 5.75 8.44 0.34
N ASP A 78 5.33 8.07 1.54
CA ASP A 78 6.23 7.81 2.67
C ASP A 78 7.22 6.68 2.39
N VAL A 79 6.72 5.55 1.84
CA VAL A 79 7.59 4.44 1.44
C VAL A 79 8.59 4.88 0.37
N ARG A 80 8.16 5.67 -0.63
CA ARG A 80 9.05 6.19 -1.67
C ARG A 80 10.11 7.14 -1.12
N GLU A 81 9.74 8.01 -0.19
CA GLU A 81 10.65 8.95 0.48
C GLU A 81 11.51 8.27 1.57
N GLY A 82 11.29 6.98 1.83
CA GLY A 82 12.03 6.20 2.83
C GLY A 82 11.61 6.45 4.27
N ARG A 83 10.47 7.14 4.49
CA ARG A 83 9.88 7.36 5.81
C ARG A 83 9.12 6.12 6.28
N THR A 84 9.84 5.10 6.74
CA THR A 84 9.26 3.87 7.30
C THR A 84 9.49 3.76 8.81
N GLU A 85 9.69 4.89 9.48
CA GLU A 85 10.05 4.96 10.90
C GLU A 85 8.88 4.58 11.80
N ASN A 86 9.15 3.75 12.82
CA ASN A 86 8.16 3.42 13.85
C ASN A 86 8.15 4.51 14.93
N LEU A 87 7.23 5.47 14.80
CA LEU A 87 7.09 6.59 15.75
C LEU A 87 6.78 6.17 17.20
N LYS A 88 6.27 4.95 17.42
CA LYS A 88 5.93 4.46 18.76
C LYS A 88 7.01 3.60 19.38
N GLU A 89 8.01 3.14 18.61
CA GLU A 89 9.04 2.18 19.02
C GLU A 89 8.49 0.88 19.67
N ILE A 90 7.19 0.61 19.53
CA ILE A 90 6.54 -0.57 20.11
C ILE A 90 6.51 -1.68 19.06
N GLY A 91 7.11 -2.82 19.41
CA GLY A 91 7.14 -4.06 18.64
C GLY A 91 8.33 -4.17 17.68
N PRO A 92 8.83 -5.39 17.39
CA PRO A 92 9.80 -5.57 16.31
C PRO A 92 9.07 -5.52 14.96
N GLN A 93 9.67 -4.86 13.97
CA GLN A 93 9.71 -5.46 12.63
C GLN A 93 11.18 -5.71 12.32
N SER A 94 11.69 -6.86 12.79
CA SER A 94 13.04 -7.28 12.41
C SER A 94 13.04 -7.62 10.93
N MET A 95 13.66 -6.77 10.12
CA MET A 95 14.21 -7.17 8.82
C MET A 95 15.69 -7.47 9.00
N ASP A 96 16.00 -8.43 9.87
CA ASP A 96 17.36 -8.95 9.98
C ASP A 96 17.50 -10.19 9.09
N LYS A 97 18.33 -9.97 8.07
CA LYS A 97 18.82 -10.81 6.98
C LYS A 97 18.87 -12.31 7.29
N TRP A 98 18.05 -13.09 6.59
CA TRP A 98 18.41 -14.45 6.20
C TRP A 98 19.31 -14.39 4.96
N ALA A 99 20.56 -13.96 5.13
CA ALA A 99 21.62 -14.16 4.16
C ALA A 99 22.96 -14.22 4.91
N GLU A 100 23.50 -15.44 4.94
CA GLU A 100 24.91 -15.79 5.10
C GLU A 100 25.57 -15.53 6.47
N GLU A 101 25.63 -16.58 7.29
CA GLU A 101 26.87 -17.18 7.80
C GLU A 101 26.65 -18.68 8.13
#